data_AF-A0A0F9NPK2-F1
#
_entry.id   AF-A0A0F9NPK2-F1
#
_cell.length_a   1.000
_cell.length_b   1.000
_cell.length_c   1.000
_cell.angle_alpha   90.00
_cell.angle_beta   90.00
_cell.angle_gamma   90.00
#
_symmetry.space_group_name_H-M   'P 1'
#
loop_
_entity.id
_entity.type
_entity.pdbx_description
1 polymer ?
#
loop_
_entity_poly.entity_id
_entity_poly.type
_entity_poly.pdbx_seq_one_letter_code
_entity_poly.pdbx_strand_id
1 'polypeptide(L)'
;MVLQLKLETLGKEVPIPKYTIGDRVQYISDEILREWAQEESSPATVVEVKIHMFRQGPDFWSVVYRIVFDTPWPPQERTLSGQPIRELGVSEDFLVPLD
;
A
#
# COMPACT_ATOMS: atom_id res chain seq x y z
N MET A 1 17.94 -21.87 -10.53
CA MET A 1 16.93 -21.59 -11.57
C MET A 1 15.58 -21.53 -10.85
N VAL A 2 15.17 -20.34 -10.39
CA VAL A 2 13.97 -20.13 -9.57
C VAL A 2 12.95 -19.38 -10.42
N LEU A 3 11.76 -19.96 -10.54
CA LEU A 3 10.53 -19.46 -11.16
C LEU A 3 10.63 -18.16 -12.00
N GLN A 4 11.05 -18.28 -13.25
CA GLN A 4 10.72 -17.31 -14.33
C GLN A 4 9.66 -17.89 -15.29
N LEU A 5 8.95 -18.93 -14.86
CA LEU A 5 7.94 -19.59 -15.68
C LEU A 5 6.65 -18.78 -15.69
N LYS A 6 6.44 -18.08 -16.81
CA LYS A 6 5.14 -17.73 -17.41
C LYS A 6 4.43 -16.48 -16.88
N LEU A 7 5.10 -15.33 -16.92
CA LEU A 7 4.41 -14.03 -16.95
C LEU A 7 4.16 -13.51 -18.38
N GLU A 8 4.79 -14.09 -19.41
CA GLU A 8 4.66 -13.63 -20.81
C GLU A 8 3.32 -13.98 -21.49
N THR A 9 2.44 -14.74 -20.84
CA THR A 9 1.24 -15.33 -21.50
C THR A 9 -0.08 -14.57 -21.33
N LEU A 10 -0.09 -13.39 -20.71
CA LEU A 10 -1.25 -12.50 -20.75
C LEU A 10 -0.77 -11.08 -21.01
N GLY A 11 -1.08 -10.52 -22.18
CA GLY A 11 -0.78 -9.13 -22.58
C GLY A 11 -1.53 -8.05 -21.78
N LYS A 12 -1.69 -8.26 -20.47
CA LYS A 12 -2.10 -7.28 -19.47
C LYS A 12 -1.01 -7.35 -18.40
N GLU A 13 -0.15 -6.34 -18.35
CA GLU A 13 0.97 -6.26 -17.40
C GLU A 13 0.45 -6.47 -15.98
N VAL A 14 0.73 -7.64 -15.41
CA VAL A 14 0.46 -7.89 -13.99
C VAL A 14 1.54 -7.12 -13.22
N PRO A 15 1.17 -6.14 -12.38
CA PRO A 15 2.14 -5.31 -11.68
C PRO A 15 2.93 -6.16 -10.68
N ILE A 16 4.24 -5.93 -10.65
CA ILE A 16 5.15 -6.58 -9.71
C ILE A 16 5.14 -5.76 -8.41
N PRO A 17 4.89 -6.38 -7.24
CA PRO A 17 4.94 -5.67 -5.96
C PRO A 17 6.34 -5.10 -5.70
N LYS A 18 6.41 -3.81 -5.34
CA LYS A 18 7.65 -3.15 -4.90
C LYS A 18 8.00 -3.43 -3.44
N TYR A 19 7.00 -3.65 -2.60
CA TYR A 19 7.18 -3.95 -1.17
C TYR A 19 6.75 -5.39 -0.85
N THR A 20 7.34 -5.92 0.21
CA THR A 20 7.10 -7.27 0.71
C THR A 20 6.57 -7.24 2.15
N ILE A 21 6.01 -8.36 2.59
CA ILE A 21 5.51 -8.49 3.96
C ILE A 21 6.69 -8.37 4.93
N GLY A 22 6.57 -7.46 5.89
CA GLY A 22 7.61 -7.13 6.88
C GLY A 22 8.38 -5.85 6.56
N ASP A 23 8.24 -5.30 5.35
CA ASP A 23 8.90 -4.04 5.00
C ASP A 23 8.32 -2.87 5.80
N ARG A 24 9.21 -1.98 6.23
CA ARG A 24 8.82 -0.72 6.86
C ARG A 24 8.61 0.34 5.81
N VAL A 25 7.45 0.97 5.88
CA VAL A 25 6.99 1.95 4.91
C VAL A 25 6.35 3.12 5.64
N GLN A 26 6.39 4.28 5.02
CA GLN A 26 5.78 5.49 5.48
C GLN A 26 4.55 5.76 4.64
N TYR A 27 3.40 5.89 5.31
CA TYR A 27 2.15 6.25 4.63
C TYR A 27 2.08 7.75 4.40
N ILE A 28 1.68 8.15 3.19
CA ILE A 28 1.47 9.54 2.80
C ILE A 28 0.04 9.67 2.29
N SER A 29 -0.79 10.51 2.91
CA SER A 29 -2.22 10.63 2.58
C SER A 29 -2.53 11.51 1.37
N ASP A 30 -1.60 12.36 0.93
CA ASP A 30 -1.85 13.32 -0.15
C ASP A 30 -0.61 13.53 -1.03
N GLU A 31 -0.84 13.77 -2.33
CA GLU A 31 0.21 14.00 -3.32
C GLU A 31 0.99 15.30 -3.02
N ILE A 32 0.29 16.29 -2.45
CA ILE A 32 0.83 17.58 -2.01
C ILE A 32 1.71 17.42 -0.76
N LEU A 33 1.43 16.41 0.08
CA LEU A 33 2.19 16.13 1.30
C LEU A 33 3.51 15.39 1.04
N ARG A 34 3.81 14.97 -0.20
CA ARG A 34 5.11 14.37 -0.55
C ARG A 34 6.29 15.32 -0.32
N GLU A 35 6.11 16.63 -0.52
CA GLU A 35 7.14 17.64 -0.22
C GLU A 35 7.21 18.00 1.28
N TRP A 36 6.15 17.69 2.03
CA TRP A 36 5.96 18.04 3.44
C TRP A 36 6.01 16.81 4.37
N ALA A 37 6.42 15.66 3.83
CA ALA A 37 6.36 14.33 4.45
C ALA A 37 7.19 14.17 5.74
N GLN A 38 7.73 15.25 6.30
CA GLN A 38 8.27 15.27 7.65
C GLN A 38 7.20 15.48 8.73
N GLU A 39 6.05 16.12 8.43
CA GLU A 39 5.09 16.55 9.47
C GLU A 39 3.84 15.66 9.64
N GLU A 40 3.34 15.00 8.59
CA GLU A 40 2.11 14.18 8.65
C GLU A 40 2.29 12.71 8.23
N SER A 41 3.52 12.23 8.30
CA SER A 41 3.86 10.88 7.87
C SER A 41 3.84 9.90 9.04
N SER A 42 3.10 8.79 8.93
CA SER A 42 3.10 7.75 9.96
C SER A 42 3.86 6.50 9.51
N PRO A 43 4.86 6.04 10.29
CA PRO A 43 5.54 4.78 10.03
C PRO A 43 4.58 3.61 10.18
N ALA A 44 4.69 2.66 9.25
CA ALA A 44 3.86 1.48 9.16
C ALA A 44 4.66 0.28 8.66
N THR A 45 4.12 -0.92 8.90
CA THR A 45 4.68 -2.18 8.44
C THR A 45 3.71 -2.84 7.45
N VAL A 46 4.23 -3.31 6.32
CA VAL A 46 3.45 -4.09 5.36
C VAL A 46 3.16 -5.48 5.96
N VAL A 47 1.89 -5.83 6.11
CA VAL A 47 1.46 -7.13 6.66
C VAL A 47 0.83 -8.04 5.61
N GLU A 48 0.36 -7.47 4.50
CA GLU A 48 -0.26 -8.22 3.40
C GLU A 48 0.01 -7.54 2.07
N VAL A 49 0.23 -8.34 1.02
CA VAL A 49 0.38 -7.88 -0.37
C VAL A 49 -0.60 -8.66 -1.23
N LYS A 50 -1.50 -7.96 -1.93
CA LYS A 50 -2.52 -8.57 -2.79
C LYS A 50 -2.48 -7.96 -4.18
N ILE A 51 -2.38 -8.80 -5.19
CA ILE A 51 -2.62 -8.39 -6.58
C ILE A 51 -4.12 -8.46 -6.82
N HIS A 52 -4.74 -7.32 -7.13
CA HIS A 52 -6.18 -7.22 -7.33
C HIS A 52 -6.50 -6.74 -8.75
N MET A 53 -7.51 -7.35 -9.36
CA MET A 53 -8.05 -6.90 -10.65
C MET A 53 -9.27 -6.01 -10.40
N PHE A 54 -9.12 -4.72 -10.70
CA PHE A 54 -10.21 -3.76 -10.58
C PHE A 54 -11.05 -3.81 -11.86
N ARG A 55 -12.35 -4.13 -11.71
CA ARG A 55 -13.33 -4.24 -12.82
C ARG A 55 -14.27 -3.02 -12.92
N GLN A 56 -13.80 -1.86 -12.44
CA GLN A 56 -14.55 -0.60 -12.49
C GLN A 56 -13.99 0.28 -13.61
N GLY A 57 -14.46 0.05 -14.85
CA GLY A 57 -13.90 0.67 -16.07
C GLY A 57 -13.10 -0.33 -16.90
N PRO A 58 -12.08 0.09 -17.68
CA PRO A 58 -11.19 -0.88 -18.32
C PRO A 58 -10.51 -1.74 -17.25
N ASP A 59 -10.48 -3.06 -17.45
CA ASP A 59 -9.85 -3.97 -16.48
C ASP A 59 -8.37 -3.61 -16.33
N PHE A 60 -7.96 -3.26 -15.11
CA PHE A 60 -6.55 -3.08 -14.77
C PHE A 60 -6.19 -3.87 -13.50
N TRP A 61 -4.94 -4.31 -13.46
CA TRP A 61 -4.37 -4.98 -12.30
C TRP A 61 -3.63 -3.94 -11.47
N SER A 62 -3.76 -3.99 -10.15
CA SER A 62 -3.02 -3.14 -9.23
C SER A 62 -2.63 -3.93 -7.97
N VAL A 63 -1.52 -3.52 -7.35
CA VAL A 63 -1.05 -4.11 -6.09
C VAL A 63 -1.62 -3.29 -4.94
N VAL A 64 -2.32 -3.97 -4.04
CA VAL A 64 -2.86 -3.41 -2.80
C VAL A 64 -2.03 -3.95 -1.64
N TYR A 65 -1.48 -3.03 -0.87
CA TYR A 65 -0.72 -3.33 0.34
C TYR A 65 -1.62 -3.10 1.54
N ARG A 66 -1.64 -4.05 2.47
CA ARG A 66 -2.19 -3.82 3.80
C ARG A 66 -1.05 -3.44 4.72
N ILE A 67 -1.14 -2.26 5.29
CA ILE A 67 -0.17 -1.75 6.25
C ILE A 67 -0.77 -1.69 7.64
N VAL A 68 0.08 -1.86 8.65
CA VAL A 68 -0.26 -1.63 10.06
C VAL A 68 0.60 -0.49 10.56
N PHE A 69 -0.04 0.56 11.09
CA PHE A 69 0.67 1.70 11.63
C PHE A 69 1.30 1.37 12.99
N ASP A 70 2.52 1.85 13.22
CA ASP A 70 3.19 1.71 14.53
C ASP A 70 2.47 2.55 15.60
N THR A 71 1.97 3.73 15.20
CA THR A 71 1.12 4.61 16.00
C THR A 71 -0.24 4.76 15.32
N PRO A 72 -1.38 4.69 16.02
CA PRO A 72 -2.70 4.82 15.39
C PRO A 72 -2.83 6.13 14.61
N TRP A 73 -3.18 6.05 13.33
CA TRP A 73 -3.27 7.19 12.41
C TRP A 73 -4.56 7.13 11.60
N PRO A 74 -5.26 8.27 11.38
CA PRO A 74 -5.14 9.56 12.06
C PRO A 74 -5.66 9.54 13.52
N PRO A 75 -5.19 10.44 14.40
CA PRO A 75 -5.69 10.52 15.79
C PRO A 75 -7.17 10.95 15.89
N GLN A 76 -7.70 11.59 14.85
CA GLN A 76 -9.07 12.11 14.80
C GLN A 76 -10.03 11.21 14.01
N GLU A 77 -9.53 10.53 12.97
CA GLU A 77 -10.33 9.61 12.20
C GLU A 77 -10.48 8.27 12.93
N ARG A 78 -11.71 7.79 12.94
CA ARG A 78 -12.07 6.53 13.57
C ARG A 78 -12.77 5.67 12.54
N THR A 79 -12.66 4.36 12.71
CA THR A 79 -13.55 3.42 12.03
C THR A 79 -15.01 3.80 12.29
N LEU A 80 -15.94 3.29 11.48
CA LEU A 80 -17.38 3.43 11.74
C LEU A 80 -17.79 2.88 13.13
N SER A 81 -16.96 2.01 13.73
CA SER A 81 -17.11 1.50 15.10
C SER A 81 -16.45 2.37 16.18
N GLY A 82 -15.86 3.51 15.82
CA GLY A 82 -15.23 4.46 16.75
C GLY A 82 -13.84 4.05 17.24
N GLN A 83 -13.22 3.04 16.64
CA GLN A 83 -11.87 2.56 16.99
C GLN A 83 -10.80 3.35 16.21
N PRO A 84 -9.61 3.57 16.80
CA PRO A 84 -8.49 4.14 16.07
C PRO A 84 -8.13 3.28 14.86
N ILE A 85 -7.89 3.92 13.73
CA ILE A 85 -7.42 3.23 12.53
C ILE A 85 -5.98 2.76 12.78
N ARG A 86 -5.77 1.45 12.72
CA ARG A 86 -4.45 0.81 12.89
C ARG A 86 -3.99 0.07 11.65
N GLU A 87 -4.93 -0.29 10.78
CA GLU A 87 -4.67 -0.99 9.54
C GLU A 87 -5.36 -0.27 8.39
N LEU A 88 -4.68 -0.21 7.25
CA LEU A 88 -5.20 0.42 6.05
C LEU A 88 -4.76 -0.36 4.81
N GLY A 89 -5.67 -0.51 3.86
CA GLY A 89 -5.38 -1.03 2.53
C GLY A 89 -5.09 0.13 1.58
N VAL A 90 -3.88 0.19 1.03
CA VAL A 90 -3.40 1.32 0.23
C VAL A 90 -2.74 0.84 -1.06
N SER A 91 -2.73 1.68 -2.09
CA SER A 91 -1.89 1.44 -3.26
C SER A 91 -0.44 1.84 -2.97
N GLU A 92 0.44 1.42 -3.86
CA GLU A 92 1.87 1.73 -3.80
C GLU A 92 2.17 3.24 -3.75
N ASP A 93 1.36 4.05 -4.43
CA ASP A 93 1.61 5.50 -4.58
C ASP A 93 1.56 6.27 -3.25
N PHE A 94 0.91 5.68 -2.24
CA PHE A 94 0.79 6.25 -0.90
C PHE A 94 1.87 5.73 0.07
N LEU A 95 2.85 4.95 -0.43
CA LEU A 95 3.90 4.33 0.38
C LEU A 95 5.29 4.78 -0.07
N VAL A 96 6.11 5.16 0.92
CA VAL A 96 7.54 5.48 0.74
C VAL A 96 8.36 4.55 1.64
N PRO A 97 9.53 4.02 1.19
CA PRO A 97 10.38 3.20 2.05
C PRO A 97 10.94 3.99 3.24
N LEU A 98 10.98 3.35 4.42
CA LEU A 98 11.74 3.83 5.58
C LEU A 98 13.07 3.07 5.62
N ASP A 99 14.15 3.73 5.19
CA ASP A 99 15.54 3.23 5.31
C ASP A 99 15.99 3.07 6.78
#